data_AF-A0A8X6UPR0-F1
#
_entry.id   AF-A0A8X6UPR0-F1
#
_cell.length_a   1.000
_cell.length_b   1.000
_cell.length_c   1.000
_cell.angle_alpha   90.00
_cell.angle_beta   90.00
_cell.angle_gamma   90.00
#
_symmetry.space_group_name_H-M   'P 1'
#
loop_
_entity.id
_entity.type
_entity.pdbx_description
1 polymer ?
#
loop_
_entity_poly.entity_id
_entity_poly.type
_entity_poly.pdbx_seq_one_letter_code
_entity_poly.pdbx_strand_id
1 'polypeptide(L)'
;MLYRILVLSIISSRKLLKVAFFLTMHFLNFCFDKNSSDYNEMMYLQNHSQDVGNFDRQFTSAKPVLTPADKIVIMNIDQSEFADFSYFNPEFVAHV
;
A
#
# COMPACT_ATOMS: atom_id res chain seq x y z
N MET A 1 2.06 1.72 5.71
CA MET A 1 2.47 2.23 7.05
C MET A 1 1.31 2.85 7.84
N LEU A 2 0.51 3.72 7.25
CA LEU A 2 -0.59 4.41 7.95
C LEU A 2 -1.65 3.46 8.52
N TYR A 3 -2.08 2.43 7.78
CA TYR A 3 -3.05 1.44 8.28
C TYR A 3 -2.53 0.70 9.52
N ARG A 4 -1.23 0.38 9.56
CA ARG A 4 -0.60 -0.30 10.70
C ARG A 4 -0.56 0.59 11.94
N ILE A 5 -0.32 1.90 11.79
CA ILE A 5 -0.34 2.88 12.89
C ILE A 5 -1.79 3.09 13.38
N LEU A 6 -2.75 3.14 12.46
CA LEU A 6 -4.17 3.35 12.77
C LEU A 6 -4.78 2.14 13.50
N VAL A 7 -4.43 0.91 13.08
CA VAL A 7 -4.82 -0.33 13.75
C VAL A 7 -4.21 -0.43 15.15
N LEU A 8 -2.93 -0.07 15.34
CA LEU A 8 -2.31 -0.04 16.67
C LEU A 8 -2.92 1.04 17.59
N SER A 9 -3.30 2.19 17.04
CA SER A 9 -4.02 3.25 17.76
C SER A 9 -5.42 2.81 18.22
N ILE A 10 -6.13 2.05 17.37
CA ILE A 10 -7.44 1.46 17.67
C ILE A 10 -7.31 0.37 18.76
N ILE A 11 -6.30 -0.50 18.66
CA ILE A 11 -6.02 -1.56 19.67
C ILE A 11 -5.65 -0.96 21.02
N SER A 12 -4.90 0.15 21.04
CA SER A 12 -4.51 0.86 22.27
C SER A 12 -5.72 1.49 22.98
N SER A 13 -6.77 1.84 22.24
CA SER A 13 -8.01 2.39 22.79
C SER A 13 -8.96 1.27 23.23
N ARG A 14 -8.79 0.79 24.48
CA ARG A 14 -9.64 -0.22 25.16
C ARG A 14 -11.16 0.06 25.15
N LYS A 15 -11.61 1.21 24.64
CA LYS A 15 -13.01 1.60 24.49
C LYS A 15 -13.71 0.91 23.32
N LEU A 16 -13.01 0.62 22.23
CA LEU A 16 -13.60 -0.01 21.04
C LEU A 16 -13.71 -1.53 21.15
N LEU A 17 -12.92 -2.15 22.03
CA LEU A 17 -12.89 -3.59 22.28
C LEU A 17 -14.16 -4.13 22.97
N LYS A 18 -15.03 -3.26 23.48
CA LYS A 18 -16.25 -3.66 24.22
C LYS A 18 -17.53 -3.63 23.38
N VAL A 19 -17.46 -3.23 22.11
CA VAL A 19 -18.62 -3.30 21.22
C VAL A 19 -18.74 -4.74 20.74
N ALA A 20 -19.89 -5.37 20.98
CA ALA A 20 -20.21 -6.77 20.64
C ALA A 20 -19.86 -7.16 19.19
N PHE A 21 -19.82 -6.18 18.28
CA PHE A 21 -19.42 -6.33 16.89
C PHE A 21 -17.98 -6.85 16.70
N PHE A 22 -17.06 -6.54 17.60
CA PHE A 22 -15.65 -6.92 17.48
C PHE A 22 -15.26 -8.15 18.31
N LEU A 23 -16.17 -8.68 19.13
CA LEU A 23 -15.91 -9.86 19.97
C LEU A 23 -15.81 -11.17 19.18
N THR A 24 -16.40 -11.23 17.99
CA THR A 24 -16.30 -12.37 17.05
C THR A 24 -15.15 -12.21 16.06
N MET A 25 -14.57 -11.02 15.94
CA MET A 25 -13.42 -10.78 15.08
C MET A 25 -12.16 -11.27 15.78
N HIS A 26 -11.69 -12.46 15.40
CA HIS A 26 -10.37 -12.93 15.79
C HIS A 26 -9.32 -12.06 15.08
N PHE A 27 -8.95 -10.94 15.69
CA PHE A 27 -8.08 -9.90 15.11
C PHE A 27 -6.73 -10.44 14.59
N LEU A 28 -6.25 -11.56 15.14
CA LEU A 28 -5.05 -12.25 14.68
C LEU A 28 -5.21 -12.90 13.29
N ASN A 29 -6.42 -13.36 12.96
CA ASN A 29 -6.69 -13.99 11.66
C ASN A 29 -6.99 -12.94 10.58
N PHE A 30 -7.59 -11.80 10.95
CA PHE A 30 -8.00 -10.78 9.99
C PHE A 30 -6.83 -10.18 9.19
N CYS A 31 -5.68 -9.97 9.84
CA CYS A 31 -4.50 -9.40 9.16
C CYS A 31 -3.85 -10.33 8.13
N PHE A 32 -4.20 -11.62 8.11
CA PHE A 32 -3.48 -12.64 7.32
C PHE A 32 -4.35 -13.65 6.60
N ASP A 33 -5.68 -13.59 6.73
CA ASP A 33 -6.55 -14.57 6.09
C ASP A 33 -6.77 -14.25 4.60
N LYS A 34 -5.76 -14.58 3.78
CA LYS A 34 -5.90 -14.58 2.32
C LYS A 34 -6.88 -15.64 1.80
N ASN A 35 -7.41 -16.51 2.67
CA ASN A 35 -8.30 -17.60 2.30
C ASN A 35 -9.78 -17.28 2.59
N SER A 36 -10.11 -16.11 3.14
CA SER A 36 -11.51 -15.70 3.29
C SER A 36 -12.19 -15.58 1.92
N SER A 37 -13.47 -15.98 1.83
CA SER A 37 -14.22 -15.96 0.56
C SER A 37 -14.29 -14.55 -0.06
N ASP A 38 -14.27 -13.53 0.80
CA ASP A 38 -14.33 -12.11 0.42
C ASP A 38 -13.03 -11.67 -0.30
N TYR A 39 -11.87 -12.14 0.16
CA TYR A 39 -10.60 -11.91 -0.55
C TYR A 39 -10.51 -12.67 -1.87
N ASN A 40 -11.06 -13.89 -1.91
CA ASN A 40 -11.07 -14.69 -3.13
C ASN A 40 -11.93 -14.02 -4.21
N GLU A 41 -13.11 -13.51 -3.87
CA GLU A 41 -13.98 -12.78 -4.81
C GLU A 41 -13.30 -11.52 -5.38
N MET A 42 -12.60 -10.75 -4.54
CA MET A 42 -11.78 -9.61 -4.98
C MET A 42 -10.61 -10.03 -5.88
N MET A 43 -10.01 -11.19 -5.64
CA MET A 43 -8.91 -11.72 -6.45
C MET A 43 -9.37 -12.20 -7.83
N TYR A 44 -10.60 -12.72 -7.96
CA TYR A 44 -11.19 -13.09 -9.25
C TYR A 44 -11.52 -11.88 -10.14
N LEU A 45 -11.62 -10.67 -9.57
CA LEU A 45 -11.83 -9.46 -10.37
C LEU A 45 -10.54 -8.98 -11.05
N GLN A 46 -9.37 -9.35 -10.53
CA GLN A 46 -8.08 -8.98 -11.11
C GLN A 46 -7.63 -10.01 -12.14
N ASN A 47 -8.13 -9.86 -13.36
CA ASN A 47 -8.01 -10.88 -14.42
C ASN A 47 -6.62 -10.93 -15.08
N HIS A 48 -5.76 -9.94 -14.81
CA HIS A 48 -4.41 -9.84 -15.37
C HIS A 48 -3.47 -9.08 -14.44
N SER A 49 -2.17 -9.36 -14.53
CA SER A 49 -1.09 -8.62 -13.83
C SER A 49 -1.02 -7.12 -14.16
N GLN A 50 -1.69 -6.67 -15.21
CA GLN A 50 -1.74 -5.28 -15.67
C GLN A 50 -3.15 -4.70 -15.58
N ASP A 51 -4.07 -5.43 -14.93
CA ASP A 51 -5.43 -4.95 -14.73
C ASP A 51 -5.41 -3.73 -13.82
N VAL A 52 -6.01 -2.66 -14.31
CA VAL A 52 -6.14 -1.37 -13.63
C VAL A 52 -7.61 -0.99 -13.44
N GLY A 53 -8.54 -1.95 -13.51
CA GLY A 53 -9.98 -1.70 -13.40
C GLY A 53 -10.43 -1.06 -12.09
N ASN A 54 -9.65 -1.25 -11.02
CA ASN A 54 -9.88 -0.64 -9.70
C ASN A 54 -9.27 0.78 -9.57
N PHE A 55 -8.61 1.29 -10.61
CA PHE A 55 -8.05 2.63 -10.64
C PHE A 55 -8.91 3.55 -11.49
N ASP A 56 -8.98 4.82 -11.07
CA ASP A 56 -9.77 5.82 -11.76
C ASP A 56 -9.25 6.07 -13.19
N ARG A 57 -10.16 6.13 -14.16
CA ARG A 57 -9.80 6.10 -15.59
C ARG A 57 -8.96 7.31 -16.01
N GLN A 58 -9.08 8.42 -15.29
CA GLN A 58 -8.27 9.62 -15.50
C GLN A 58 -6.76 9.37 -15.36
N PHE A 59 -6.34 8.43 -14.51
CA PHE A 59 -4.92 8.11 -14.31
C PHE A 59 -4.41 7.05 -15.28
N THR A 60 -5.27 6.13 -15.71
CA THR A 60 -4.90 4.99 -16.55
C THR A 60 -5.00 5.27 -18.04
N SER A 61 -5.77 6.29 -18.43
CA SER A 61 -5.92 6.70 -19.84
C SER A 61 -4.75 7.53 -20.36
N ALA A 62 -4.04 8.22 -19.46
CA ALA A 62 -2.88 9.03 -19.83
C ALA A 62 -1.66 8.14 -20.07
N LYS A 63 -0.79 8.54 -21.02
CA LYS A 63 0.49 7.87 -21.22
C LYS A 63 1.37 8.11 -19.98
N PRO A 64 2.02 7.07 -19.40
CA PRO A 64 2.91 7.24 -18.25
C PRO A 64 4.21 7.91 -18.71
N VAL A 65 4.23 9.24 -18.68
CA VAL A 65 5.41 10.06 -19.01
C VAL A 65 5.83 10.87 -17.79
N LEU A 66 7.14 11.00 -17.60
CA LEU A 66 7.68 11.90 -16.57
C LEU A 66 7.55 13.34 -17.06
N THR A 67 7.11 14.22 -16.17
CA THR A 67 7.22 15.66 -16.41
C THR A 67 8.69 16.02 -16.63
N PRO A 68 9.03 16.72 -17.73
CA PRO A 68 10.42 17.14 -17.97
C PRO A 68 10.92 17.99 -16.81
N ALA A 69 12.08 17.61 -16.25
CA ALA A 69 12.67 18.35 -15.15
C ALA A 69 13.37 19.62 -15.64
N ASP A 70 13.18 20.72 -14.92
CA ASP A 70 13.89 21.98 -15.19
C ASP A 70 15.32 21.89 -14.66
N LYS A 71 16.29 22.12 -15.56
CA LYS A 71 17.72 22.08 -15.24
C LYS A 71 18.10 23.10 -14.18
N ILE A 72 17.47 24.28 -14.18
CA ILE A 72 17.76 25.34 -13.20
C ILE A 72 17.31 24.88 -11.82
N VAL A 73 16.15 24.24 -11.73
CA VAL A 73 15.65 23.67 -10.46
C VAL A 73 16.60 22.60 -9.96
N ILE A 74 17.01 21.67 -10.82
CA ILE A 74 17.94 20.58 -10.44
C ILE A 74 19.27 21.14 -9.92
N MET A 75 19.85 22.14 -10.60
CA MET A 75 21.14 22.72 -10.23
C MET A 75 21.12 23.50 -8.92
N ASN A 76 19.94 23.96 -8.48
CA ASN A 76 19.77 24.75 -7.26
C ASN A 76 19.37 23.92 -6.04
N ILE A 77 19.25 22.59 -6.18
CA ILE A 77 18.92 21.67 -5.07
C ILE A 77 20.22 21.15 -4.43
N ASP A 78 20.33 21.27 -3.10
CA ASP A 78 21.40 20.65 -2.33
C ASP A 78 21.27 19.11 -2.37
N GLN A 79 22.20 18.45 -3.04
CA GLN A 79 22.19 16.99 -3.19
C GLN A 79 22.59 16.26 -1.91
N SER A 80 23.24 16.94 -0.96
CA SER A 80 23.67 16.33 0.30
C SER A 80 22.49 15.97 1.21
N GLU A 81 21.35 16.65 1.06
CA GLU A 81 20.10 16.32 1.77
C GLU A 81 19.56 14.92 1.43
N PHE A 82 19.98 14.36 0.29
CA PHE A 82 19.59 13.03 -0.17
C PHE A 82 20.67 11.97 0.07
N ALA A 83 21.71 12.29 0.85
CA ALA A 83 22.68 11.30 1.31
C ALA A 83 21.95 10.15 2.04
N ASP A 84 22.44 8.93 1.84
CA ASP A 84 21.88 7.70 2.43
C ASP A 84 20.40 7.39 2.08
N PHE A 85 19.84 8.01 1.04
CA PHE A 85 18.49 7.71 0.56
C PHE A 85 18.38 6.34 -0.12
N SER A 86 19.49 5.82 -0.67
CA SER A 86 19.50 4.58 -1.45
C SER A 86 19.18 3.37 -0.57
N TYR A 87 18.11 2.66 -0.91
CA TYR A 87 17.69 1.43 -0.23
C TYR A 87 17.39 0.34 -1.26
N PHE A 88 17.87 -0.87 -0.96
CA PHE A 88 17.47 -2.10 -1.65
C PHE A 88 16.91 -3.06 -0.62
N ASN A 89 15.78 -3.71 -0.93
CA ASN A 89 15.20 -4.70 -0.03
C ASN A 89 15.99 -6.02 -0.12
N PRO A 90 16.78 -6.41 0.91
CA PRO A 90 17.60 -7.62 0.85
C PRO A 90 16.76 -8.91 0.82
N GLU A 91 15.48 -8.84 1.22
CA GLU A 91 14.56 -9.97 1.22
C GLU A 91 13.81 -10.14 -0.11
N PHE A 92 14.11 -9.32 -1.13
CA PHE A 92 13.43 -9.41 -2.41
C PHE A 92 13.95 -10.61 -3.23
N VAL A 93 13.14 -11.66 -3.35
CA VAL A 93 13.40 -12.81 -4.21
C VAL A 93 12.63 -12.62 -5.52
N ALA A 94 13.33 -12.36 -6.61
CA ALA A 94 12.73 -12.33 -7.94
C ALA A 94 12.42 -13.77 -8.39
N HIS A 95 11.14 -14.09 -8.58
CA HIS A 95 10.74 -15.31 -9.28
C HIS A 95 10.90 -15.05 -10.78
N VAL A 96 11.85 -15.75 -11.41
CA VAL A 96 12.09 -15.75 -12.87
C VAL A 96 11.37 -16.91 -13.50
#